data_AF-E0U4F4-F1
#
_entry.id   AF-E0U4F4-F1
#
_cell.length_a   1.000
_cell.length_b   1.000
_cell.length_c   1.000
_cell.angle_alpha   90.00
_cell.angle_beta   90.00
_cell.angle_gamma   90.00
#
_symmetry.space_group_name_H-M   'P 1'
#
loop_
_entity.id
_entity.type
_entity.pdbx_description
1 polymer ?
#
loop_
_entity_poly.entity_id
_entity_poly.type
_entity_poly.pdbx_seq_one_letter_code
_entity_poly.pdbx_strand_id
1 'polypeptide(L)'
;MKSKDVKKEGHHRGDRHKGRGGSQHHGPKTFRRGRAIAFLEMMHLKRTTIKQQLEQPEFQSIQQMLIGELKAIDMVINEFSQLFEIHESEAKDVSKKAEDTEAFSENGEKGREPNETNEQLY
;
A
#
# COMPACT_ATOMS: atom_id res chain seq x y z
N MET A 1 -35.28 5.42 -60.88
CA MET A 1 -33.97 5.28 -60.19
C MET A 1 -34.21 4.57 -58.88
N LYS A 2 -33.33 3.60 -58.56
CA LYS A 2 -33.46 2.61 -57.47
C LYS A 2 -33.31 3.23 -56.07
N SER A 3 -34.00 2.60 -55.13
CA SER A 3 -34.08 2.83 -53.68
C SER A 3 -32.72 2.89 -52.97
N LYS A 4 -32.65 3.70 -51.90
CA LYS A 4 -31.56 3.70 -50.93
C LYS A 4 -32.10 3.34 -49.55
N ASP A 5 -32.10 2.04 -49.28
CA ASP A 5 -32.07 1.49 -47.92
C ASP A 5 -30.61 1.44 -47.46
N VAL A 6 -30.26 2.21 -46.43
CA VAL A 6 -28.95 2.11 -45.77
C VAL A 6 -29.16 1.87 -44.27
N LYS A 7 -29.29 0.57 -43.99
CA LYS A 7 -28.78 -0.21 -42.84
C LYS A 7 -28.56 0.53 -41.50
N LYS A 8 -29.39 0.10 -40.53
CA LYS A 8 -29.16 0.08 -39.08
C LYS A 8 -27.71 -0.26 -38.74
N GLU A 9 -27.02 0.64 -38.02
CA GLU A 9 -25.75 0.35 -37.39
C GLU A 9 -25.95 0.24 -35.87
N GLY A 10 -25.93 -1.00 -35.38
CA GLY A 10 -26.01 -1.33 -33.96
C GLY A 10 -24.66 -1.09 -33.30
N HIS A 11 -24.59 -0.12 -32.39
CA HIS A 11 -23.43 0.09 -31.54
C HIS A 11 -23.59 -0.64 -30.21
N HIS A 12 -23.43 -1.97 -30.24
CA HIS A 12 -23.11 -2.74 -29.05
C HIS A 12 -21.63 -2.55 -28.71
N ARG A 13 -21.31 -1.51 -27.95
CA ARG A 13 -19.98 -1.37 -27.34
C ARG A 13 -20.01 -1.89 -25.91
N GLY A 14 -19.54 -3.12 -25.77
CA GLY A 14 -18.63 -3.50 -24.68
C GLY A 14 -19.28 -3.86 -23.36
N ASP A 15 -20.09 -4.92 -23.35
CA ASP A 15 -20.22 -5.75 -22.15
C ASP A 15 -18.87 -6.47 -21.94
N ARG A 16 -18.06 -6.00 -20.99
CA ARG A 16 -16.83 -6.65 -20.56
C ARG A 16 -17.04 -7.24 -19.17
N HIS A 17 -17.00 -8.56 -19.16
CA HIS A 17 -17.10 -9.46 -18.03
C HIS A 17 -16.16 -9.18 -16.84
N LYS A 18 -16.71 -9.48 -15.65
CA LYS A 18 -16.15 -10.21 -14.49
C LYS A 18 -14.82 -9.74 -13.87
N GLY A 19 -14.92 -9.33 -12.61
CA GLY A 19 -13.84 -9.45 -11.62
C GLY A 19 -14.39 -9.24 -10.20
N ARG A 20 -14.46 -10.32 -9.42
CA ARG A 20 -14.75 -10.30 -7.98
C ARG A 20 -13.65 -9.53 -7.24
N GLY A 21 -14.03 -8.72 -6.26
CA GLY A 21 -13.09 -8.14 -5.28
C GLY A 21 -13.51 -6.73 -4.90
N GLY A 22 -13.76 -6.50 -3.61
CA GLY A 22 -14.31 -5.26 -3.07
C GLY A 22 -13.64 -4.01 -3.63
N SER A 23 -14.40 -3.25 -4.41
CA SER A 23 -13.99 -1.92 -4.84
C SER A 23 -14.19 -0.99 -3.65
N GLN A 24 -13.25 -1.01 -2.70
CA GLN A 24 -12.99 0.16 -1.86
C GLN A 24 -12.98 1.36 -2.80
N HIS A 25 -13.81 2.37 -2.52
CA HIS A 25 -14.09 3.51 -3.39
C HIS A 25 -12.85 4.38 -3.63
N HIS A 26 -11.91 3.88 -4.44
CA HIS A 26 -10.79 4.65 -4.94
C HIS A 26 -11.32 5.60 -6.00
N GLY A 27 -11.71 6.79 -5.55
CA GLY A 27 -11.97 7.92 -6.44
C GLY A 27 -10.77 8.19 -7.34
N PRO A 28 -10.91 9.09 -8.33
CA PRO A 28 -9.86 9.38 -9.30
C PRO A 28 -8.50 9.62 -8.61
N LYS A 29 -7.46 8.93 -9.07
CA LYS A 29 -6.07 9.08 -8.58
C LYS A 29 -5.54 10.46 -8.99
N THR A 30 -5.96 11.48 -8.27
CA THR A 30 -5.51 12.85 -8.48
C THR A 30 -4.25 13.12 -7.66
N PHE A 31 -3.43 14.05 -8.15
CA PHE A 31 -2.25 14.51 -7.43
C PHE A 31 -2.57 14.98 -6.00
N ARG A 32 -3.72 15.66 -5.83
CA ARG A 32 -4.18 16.13 -4.51
C ARG A 32 -4.38 14.98 -3.54
N ARG A 33 -5.06 13.92 -3.97
CA ARG A 33 -5.32 12.74 -3.16
C ARG A 33 -4.04 11.99 -2.79
N GLY A 34 -3.12 11.84 -3.75
CA GLY A 34 -1.81 11.22 -3.47
C GLY A 34 -1.00 11.98 -2.43
N ARG A 35 -1.02 13.33 -2.47
CA ARG A 35 -0.36 14.17 -1.46
C ARG A 35 -1.03 14.06 -0.09
N ALA A 36 -2.35 13.96 -0.05
CA ALA A 36 -3.10 13.77 1.18
C ALA A 36 -2.78 12.42 1.85
N ILE A 37 -2.67 11.34 1.07
CA ILE A 37 -2.23 10.04 1.59
C ILE A 37 -0.81 10.12 2.16
N ALA A 38 0.15 10.66 1.41
CA ALA A 38 1.54 10.79 1.88
C ALA A 38 1.66 11.63 3.16
N PHE A 39 0.81 12.66 3.31
CA PHE A 39 0.73 13.43 4.54
C PHE A 39 0.20 12.59 5.71
N LEU A 40 -0.86 11.81 5.51
CA LEU A 40 -1.40 10.90 6.53
C LEU A 40 -0.38 9.82 6.93
N GLU A 41 0.38 9.27 5.99
CA GLU A 41 1.47 8.34 6.27
C GLU A 41 2.49 8.96 7.23
N MET A 42 2.92 10.20 6.95
CA MET A 42 3.82 10.94 7.84
C MET A 42 3.22 11.16 9.23
N MET A 43 1.92 11.47 9.33
CA MET A 43 1.24 11.65 10.62
C MET A 43 1.17 10.34 11.42
N HIS A 44 0.87 9.22 10.77
CA HIS A 44 0.86 7.91 11.41
C HIS A 44 2.25 7.47 11.89
N LEU A 45 3.30 7.81 11.14
CA LEU A 45 4.68 7.59 11.59
C LEU A 45 4.96 8.36 12.87
N LYS A 46 4.70 9.68 12.89
CA LYS A 46 4.89 10.51 14.10
C LYS A 46 4.09 10.00 15.29
N ARG A 47 2.83 9.62 15.07
CA ARG A 47 1.98 9.02 16.10
C ARG A 47 2.61 7.78 16.72
N THR A 48 3.16 6.90 15.89
CA THR A 48 3.81 5.66 16.33
C THR A 48 5.08 5.95 17.11
N THR A 49 5.90 6.89 16.63
CA THR A 49 7.11 7.33 17.33
C THR A 49 6.80 7.89 18.72
N ILE A 50 5.78 8.74 18.86
CA ILE A 50 5.41 9.31 20.17
C ILE A 50 4.86 8.23 21.10
N LYS A 51 4.10 7.26 20.58
CA LYS A 51 3.66 6.11 21.39
C LYS A 51 4.84 5.31 21.93
N GLN A 52 5.84 5.04 21.10
CA GLN A 52 7.07 4.38 21.55
C GLN A 52 7.78 5.20 22.62
N GLN A 53 7.87 6.53 22.45
CA GLN A 53 8.48 7.41 23.47
C GLN A 53 7.73 7.38 24.82
N LEU A 54 6.40 7.22 24.82
CA LEU A 54 5.62 7.15 26.05
C LEU A 54 5.92 5.90 26.90
N GLU A 55 6.41 4.84 26.27
CA GLU A 55 6.80 3.58 26.93
C GLU A 55 8.22 3.63 27.52
N GLN A 56 9.02 4.63 27.11
CA GLN A 56 10.43 4.76 27.49
C GLN A 56 10.58 5.60 28.77
N PRO A 57 11.34 5.12 29.78
CA PRO A 57 11.47 5.79 31.07
C PRO A 57 12.22 7.13 30.96
N GLU A 58 13.05 7.34 29.93
CA GLU A 58 13.79 8.59 29.76
C GLU A 58 12.88 9.81 29.53
N PHE A 59 11.63 9.59 29.08
CA PHE A 59 10.68 10.67 28.79
C PHE A 59 9.67 10.94 29.91
N GLN A 60 9.83 10.32 31.09
CA GLN A 60 8.86 10.44 32.18
C GLN A 60 8.63 11.90 32.64
N SER A 61 9.68 12.73 32.61
CA SER A 61 9.61 14.15 32.98
C SER A 61 8.80 14.99 31.98
N ILE A 62 8.62 14.52 30.74
CA ILE A 62 7.90 15.21 29.67
C ILE A 62 6.64 14.47 29.20
N GLN A 63 6.21 13.41 29.90
CA GLN A 63 5.09 12.56 29.48
C GLN A 63 3.81 13.35 29.18
N GLN A 64 3.46 14.36 29.99
CA GLN A 64 2.26 15.17 29.76
C GLN A 64 2.32 15.94 28.43
N MET A 65 3.50 16.41 28.04
CA MET A 65 3.72 17.07 26.75
C MET A 65 3.52 16.08 25.60
N LEU A 66 4.12 14.88 25.69
CA LEU A 66 3.98 13.82 24.69
C LEU A 66 2.53 13.34 24.53
N ILE A 67 1.78 13.22 25.63
CA ILE A 67 0.34 12.91 25.60
C ILE A 67 -0.42 14.02 24.85
N GLY A 68 -0.08 15.29 25.12
CA GLY A 68 -0.68 16.44 24.42
C GLY A 68 -0.40 16.40 22.91
N GLU A 69 0.85 16.14 22.52
CA GLU A 69 1.25 16.03 21.12
C GLU A 69 0.57 14.84 20.41
N LEU A 70 0.50 13.68 21.07
CA LEU A 70 -0.19 12.51 20.54
C LEU A 70 -1.67 12.81 20.26
N LYS A 71 -2.34 13.49 21.19
CA LYS A 71 -3.74 13.92 21.01
C LYS A 71 -3.88 14.92 19.86
N ALA A 72 -2.95 15.86 19.72
CA ALA A 72 -2.96 16.82 18.62
C ALA A 72 -2.83 16.12 17.26
N ILE A 73 -1.91 15.15 17.13
CA ILE A 73 -1.75 14.36 15.91
C ILE A 73 -3.00 13.53 15.63
N ASP A 74 -3.57 12.88 16.64
CA ASP A 74 -4.81 12.10 16.47
C ASP A 74 -5.97 12.98 15.99
N MET A 75 -6.11 14.21 16.50
CA MET A 75 -7.11 15.18 16.01
C MET A 75 -6.88 15.55 14.55
N VAL A 76 -5.64 15.93 14.19
CA VAL A 76 -5.31 16.32 12.81
C VAL A 76 -5.54 15.16 11.83
N ILE A 77 -5.17 13.92 12.19
CA ILE A 77 -5.43 12.75 11.35
C ILE A 77 -6.93 12.60 11.09
N ASN A 78 -7.77 12.70 12.13
CA ASN A 78 -9.20 12.53 12.02
C ASN A 78 -9.85 13.64 11.15
N GLU A 79 -9.53 14.90 11.43
CA GLU A 79 -10.04 16.05 10.68
C GLU A 79 -9.59 16.00 9.20
N PHE A 80 -8.32 15.69 8.96
CA PHE A 80 -7.77 15.62 7.62
C PHE A 80 -8.35 14.46 6.81
N SER A 81 -8.56 13.29 7.43
CA SER A 81 -9.19 12.15 6.76
C SER A 81 -10.63 12.46 6.35
N GLN A 82 -11.39 13.17 7.20
CA GLN A 82 -12.73 13.63 6.88
C GLN A 82 -12.71 14.66 5.74
N LEU A 83 -11.80 15.65 5.80
CA LEU A 83 -11.70 16.71 4.80
C LEU A 83 -11.40 16.17 3.39
N PHE A 84 -10.62 15.08 3.29
CA PHE A 84 -10.23 14.48 2.02
C PHE A 84 -10.97 13.19 1.67
N GLU A 85 -11.96 12.80 2.48
CA GLU A 85 -12.73 11.55 2.33
C GLU A 85 -11.83 10.31 2.18
N ILE A 86 -10.72 10.27 2.95
CA ILE A 86 -9.76 9.17 2.90
C ILE A 86 -10.16 8.12 3.93
N HIS A 87 -10.41 6.90 3.47
CA HIS A 87 -10.70 5.77 4.36
C HIS A 87 -9.41 5.15 4.92
N GLU A 88 -9.41 4.77 6.20
CA GLU A 88 -8.25 4.17 6.90
C GLU A 88 -7.61 2.99 6.15
N SER A 89 -8.40 2.19 5.41
CA SER A 89 -7.89 1.05 4.64
C SER A 89 -6.84 1.48 3.60
N GLU A 90 -7.00 2.67 3.04
CA GLU A 90 -6.11 3.16 1.99
C GLU A 90 -4.82 3.78 2.53
N ALA A 91 -4.88 4.31 3.75
CA ALA A 91 -3.70 4.76 4.48
C ALA A 91 -2.90 3.58 5.05
N LYS A 92 -3.56 2.45 5.36
CA LYS A 92 -2.97 1.25 5.97
C LYS A 92 -2.43 0.23 4.96
N ASP A 93 -2.85 0.28 3.69
CA ASP A 93 -2.42 -0.68 2.66
C ASP A 93 -0.93 -0.59 2.27
N VAL A 94 -0.20 0.44 2.72
CA VAL A 94 1.25 0.58 2.45
C VAL A 94 2.13 0.19 3.64
N SER A 95 1.67 0.37 4.88
CA SER A 95 2.44 -0.05 6.08
C SER A 95 2.67 -1.56 6.16
N LYS A 96 1.80 -2.38 5.55
CA LYS A 96 1.98 -3.86 5.51
C LYS A 96 3.11 -4.33 4.58
N LYS A 97 3.56 -3.51 3.63
CA LYS A 97 4.65 -3.90 2.71
C LYS A 97 6.04 -3.90 3.35
N ALA A 98 6.19 -3.34 4.55
CA ALA A 98 7.47 -3.31 5.25
C ALA A 98 7.75 -4.60 6.07
N GLU A 99 6.76 -5.47 6.28
CA GLU A 99 6.91 -6.66 7.13
C GLU A 99 7.15 -7.98 6.35
N ASP A 100 6.88 -8.02 5.03
CA ASP A 100 6.94 -9.27 4.24
C ASP A 100 8.26 -9.55 3.51
N THR A 101 9.32 -8.74 3.69
CA THR A 101 10.61 -8.92 2.98
C THR A 101 11.71 -9.68 3.75
N GLU A 102 11.48 -10.13 4.98
CA GLU A 102 12.51 -10.79 5.81
C GLU A 102 12.26 -12.30 6.04
N ALA A 103 11.54 -12.96 5.15
CA ALA A 103 11.33 -14.41 5.25
C ALA A 103 11.33 -15.09 3.88
N PHE A 104 12.50 -15.24 3.25
CA PHE A 104 12.89 -16.49 2.57
C PHE A 104 14.33 -16.40 2.05
N SER A 105 15.27 -17.07 2.73
CA SER A 105 16.18 -18.05 2.12
C SER A 105 17.32 -18.36 3.10
N GLU A 106 17.07 -19.27 4.05
CA GLU A 106 18.16 -20.04 4.63
C GLU A 106 17.78 -21.53 4.69
N ASN A 107 18.68 -22.33 4.10
CA ASN A 107 18.92 -23.76 4.23
C ASN A 107 18.15 -24.77 3.34
N GLY A 108 18.93 -25.32 2.37
CA GLY A 108 19.33 -26.73 2.43
C GLY A 108 18.73 -27.68 1.37
N GLU A 109 19.56 -28.17 0.44
CA GLU A 109 20.03 -29.57 0.42
C GLU A 109 20.48 -30.10 -0.97
N LYS A 110 21.55 -30.92 -0.90
CA LYS A 110 21.87 -32.11 -1.71
C LYS A 110 22.49 -31.96 -3.11
N GLY A 111 23.81 -32.11 -3.12
CA GLY A 111 24.48 -33.31 -3.63
C GLY A 111 24.27 -33.69 -5.09
N ARG A 112 25.26 -33.42 -5.93
CA ARG A 112 25.53 -34.15 -7.16
C ARG A 112 27.02 -34.08 -7.50
N GLU A 113 27.75 -35.15 -7.22
CA GLU A 113 28.87 -35.52 -8.08
C GLU A 113 28.31 -36.18 -9.35
N PRO A 114 29.01 -36.00 -10.49
CA PRO A 114 29.50 -37.21 -11.13
C PRO A 114 30.88 -37.08 -11.77
N ASN A 115 31.70 -38.09 -11.46
CA ASN A 115 32.57 -38.90 -12.30
C ASN A 115 33.70 -38.29 -13.15
N GLU A 116 34.86 -38.90 -12.91
CA GLU A 116 36.10 -38.95 -13.67
C GLU A 116 35.93 -39.46 -15.12
N THR A 117 37.04 -39.35 -15.89
CA THR A 117 37.36 -39.85 -17.25
C THR A 117 37.07 -38.84 -18.38
N ASN A 118 37.96 -38.52 -19.33
CA ASN A 118 39.27 -39.04 -19.71
C ASN A 118 40.02 -38.03 -20.62
N GLU A 119 41.34 -38.20 -20.72
CA GLU A 119 42.21 -37.94 -21.89
C GLU A 119 42.50 -36.51 -22.41
N GLN A 120 43.77 -36.12 -22.18
CA GLN A 120 44.81 -35.72 -23.15
C GLN A 120 44.45 -34.73 -24.27
N LEU A 121 45.31 -33.71 -24.48
CA LEU A 121 46.23 -33.65 -25.65
C LEU A 121 47.06 -32.34 -25.63
N TYR A 122 48.39 -32.56 -25.62
CA TYR A 122 49.55 -31.71 -25.95
C TYR A 122 49.74 -30.33 -25.31
#